data_AF-A0A835FSL5-F1
#
_entry.id   AF-A0A835FSL5-F1
#
_cell.length_a   1.000
_cell.length_b   1.000
_cell.length_c   1.000
_cell.angle_alpha   90.00
_cell.angle_beta   90.00
_cell.angle_gamma   90.00
#
_symmetry.space_group_name_H-M   'P 1'
#
loop_
_entity.id
_entity.type
_entity.pdbx_description
1 polymer ?
#
loop_
_entity_poly.entity_id
_entity_poly.type
_entity_poly.pdbx_seq_one_letter_code
_entity_poly.pdbx_strand_id
1 'polypeptide(L)'
;MSQPQIREVQRWKKPAEGVLKVNCDGAHEPEEKRGGWGFVIRDEEGDVIKACWGRIGRSFDALQAEAIACWHGVSMAMELGIGNIELETDSLLLKQALSTNDYNRSLVRGIIIEIKNMIRY
;
A
#
# COMPACT_ATOMS: atom_id res chain seq x y z
N MET A 1 -33.82 -18.16 -13.25
CA MET A 1 -32.80 -18.74 -12.35
C MET A 1 -31.48 -18.06 -12.67
N SER A 2 -30.98 -17.20 -11.79
CA SER A 2 -29.71 -16.50 -11.97
C SER A 2 -28.54 -17.46 -11.77
N GLN A 3 -27.62 -17.49 -12.73
CA GLN A 3 -26.41 -18.31 -12.68
C GLN A 3 -25.51 -17.82 -11.53
N PRO A 4 -24.93 -18.71 -10.71
CA PRO A 4 -23.99 -18.30 -9.68
C PRO A 4 -22.75 -17.72 -10.35
N GLN A 5 -22.43 -16.48 -10.02
CA GLN A 5 -21.20 -15.83 -10.44
C GLN A 5 -20.05 -16.51 -9.68
N ILE A 6 -19.28 -17.35 -10.36
CA ILE A 6 -18.07 -17.97 -9.80
C ILE A 6 -17.10 -16.82 -9.52
N ARG A 7 -16.96 -16.42 -8.25
CA ARG A 7 -15.89 -15.53 -7.83
C ARG A 7 -14.58 -16.31 -7.94
N GLU A 8 -13.75 -15.98 -8.93
CA GLU A 8 -12.36 -16.40 -8.90
C GLU A 8 -11.74 -15.88 -7.60
N VAL A 9 -11.40 -16.80 -6.71
CA VAL A 9 -10.66 -16.45 -5.50
C VAL A 9 -9.22 -16.18 -5.94
N GLN A 10 -8.86 -14.90 -6.04
CA GLN A 10 -7.45 -14.51 -6.18
C GLN A 10 -6.70 -15.03 -4.96
N ARG A 11 -5.89 -16.08 -5.17
CA ARG A 11 -4.98 -16.58 -4.15
C ARG A 11 -3.71 -15.76 -4.18
N TRP A 12 -3.14 -15.53 -3.01
CA TRP A 12 -1.82 -14.92 -2.89
C TRP A 12 -0.80 -15.69 -3.73
N LYS A 13 0.08 -14.96 -4.41
CA LYS A 13 1.19 -15.50 -5.19
C LYS A 13 2.46 -14.77 -4.79
N LYS A 14 3.55 -15.53 -4.63
CA LYS A 14 4.88 -14.96 -4.45
C LYS A 14 5.27 -14.10 -5.66
N PRO A 15 6.07 -13.04 -5.47
CA PRO A 15 6.50 -12.17 -6.57
C PRO A 15 7.44 -12.91 -7.54
N ALA A 16 7.72 -12.29 -8.68
CA ALA A 16 8.71 -12.80 -9.63
C ALA A 16 10.14 -12.68 -9.08
N GLU A 17 11.07 -13.41 -9.70
CA GLU A 17 12.51 -13.30 -9.38
C GLU A 17 13.01 -11.85 -9.53
N GLY A 18 13.79 -11.40 -8.55
CA GLY A 18 14.32 -10.03 -8.46
C GLY A 18 13.28 -8.96 -8.10
N VAL A 19 12.07 -9.35 -7.66
CA VAL A 19 10.99 -8.42 -7.27
C VAL A 19 10.69 -8.55 -5.78
N LEU A 20 10.59 -7.41 -5.07
CA LEU A 20 10.03 -7.38 -3.73
C LEU A 20 8.53 -7.15 -3.76
N LYS A 21 7.77 -7.96 -3.05
CA LYS A 21 6.34 -7.70 -2.81
C LYS A 21 6.17 -6.86 -1.55
N VAL A 22 5.53 -5.71 -1.67
CA VAL A 22 5.24 -4.79 -0.56
C VAL A 22 3.74 -4.80 -0.32
N ASN A 23 3.30 -5.49 0.74
CA ASN A 23 1.92 -5.47 1.21
C ASN A 23 1.77 -4.34 2.25
N CYS A 24 0.86 -3.39 2.03
CA CYS A 24 0.59 -2.31 3.00
C CYS A 24 -0.89 -2.26 3.40
N ASP A 25 -1.13 -1.83 4.63
CA ASP A 25 -2.46 -1.65 5.21
C ASP A 25 -2.46 -0.48 6.20
N GLY A 26 -3.51 0.35 6.12
CA GLY A 26 -3.71 1.52 6.94
C GLY A 26 -5.03 1.47 7.69
N ALA A 27 -4.98 1.66 9.02
CA ALA A 27 -6.16 1.71 9.86
C ALA A 27 -6.49 3.14 10.28
N HIS A 28 -7.77 3.52 10.22
CA HIS A 28 -8.25 4.81 10.71
C HIS A 28 -9.41 4.63 11.69
N GLU A 29 -9.32 5.30 12.84
CA GLU A 29 -10.40 5.40 13.81
C GLU A 29 -10.96 6.84 13.80
N PRO A 30 -12.18 7.06 13.28
CA PRO A 30 -12.73 8.41 13.11
C PRO A 30 -12.99 9.17 14.41
N GLU A 31 -13.35 8.47 15.49
CA GLU A 31 -13.78 9.07 16.76
C GLU A 31 -12.63 9.83 17.44
N GLU A 32 -11.49 9.17 17.62
CA GLU A 32 -10.29 9.76 18.23
C GLU A 32 -9.36 10.41 17.20
N LYS A 33 -9.71 10.36 15.91
CA LYS A 33 -8.89 10.83 14.79
C LYS A 33 -7.46 10.27 14.83
N ARG A 34 -7.34 9.01 15.22
CA ARG A 34 -6.06 8.28 15.24
C ARG A 34 -6.06 7.22 14.15
N GLY A 35 -4.89 6.64 13.94
CA GLY A 35 -4.74 5.55 12.99
C GLY A 35 -3.53 4.69 13.29
N GLY A 36 -3.36 3.68 12.47
CA GLY A 36 -2.19 2.83 12.41
C GLY A 36 -1.77 2.63 10.97
N TRP A 37 -0.52 2.24 10.78
CA TRP A 37 -0.01 1.82 9.49
C TRP A 37 0.82 0.56 9.68
N GLY A 38 0.85 -0.29 8.66
CA GLY A 38 1.66 -1.49 8.64
C GLY A 38 2.06 -1.86 7.22
N PHE A 39 3.22 -2.52 7.10
CA PHE A 39 3.61 -3.15 5.86
C PHE A 39 4.41 -4.44 6.10
N VAL A 40 4.40 -5.30 5.10
CA VAL A 40 5.21 -6.52 5.00
C VAL A 40 5.91 -6.53 3.65
N ILE A 41 7.21 -6.75 3.65
CA ILE A 41 8.03 -6.93 2.45
C ILE A 41 8.44 -8.39 2.34
N ARG A 42 8.21 -8.97 1.17
CA ARG A 42 8.60 -10.34 0.83
C ARG A 42 9.51 -10.40 -0.38
N ASP A 43 10.42 -11.36 -0.38
CA ASP A 43 11.28 -11.66 -1.54
C ASP A 43 10.61 -12.61 -2.55
N GLU A 44 11.37 -13.02 -3.56
CA GLU A 44 10.98 -13.95 -4.64
C GLU A 44 10.68 -15.38 -4.19
N GLU A 45 11.18 -15.78 -3.02
CA GLU A 45 10.85 -17.06 -2.39
C GLU A 45 9.50 -16.96 -1.66
N GLY A 46 9.04 -15.74 -1.39
CA GLY A 46 7.83 -15.42 -0.65
C GLY A 46 8.08 -15.19 0.83
N ASP A 47 9.33 -15.21 1.25
CA ASP A 47 9.76 -15.09 2.64
C ASP A 47 9.69 -13.64 3.09
N VAL A 48 9.31 -13.44 4.36
CA VAL A 48 9.23 -12.09 4.94
C VAL A 48 10.64 -11.62 5.30
N ILE A 49 11.15 -10.65 4.55
CA ILE A 49 12.46 -10.06 4.81
C ILE A 49 12.37 -8.82 5.72
N LYS A 50 11.20 -8.17 5.75
CA LYS A 50 10.95 -7.00 6.60
C LYS A 50 9.45 -6.84 6.90
N ALA A 51 9.12 -6.43 8.11
CA ALA A 51 7.78 -6.00 8.47
C ALA A 51 7.88 -4.89 9.53
N CYS A 52 7.08 -3.84 9.37
CA CYS A 52 7.03 -2.73 10.32
C CYS A 52 5.58 -2.26 10.48
N TRP A 53 5.33 -1.60 11.61
CA TRP A 53 4.06 -0.98 11.92
C TRP A 53 4.28 0.24 12.81
N GLY A 54 3.27 1.11 12.85
CA GLY A 54 3.31 2.30 13.69
C GLY A 54 1.94 2.90 13.93
N ARG A 55 1.91 3.96 14.76
CA ARG A 55 0.70 4.73 15.07
C ARG A 55 0.72 6.05 14.34
N ILE A 56 -0.46 6.48 13.89
CA ILE A 56 -0.72 7.80 13.34
C ILE A 56 -1.45 8.60 14.42
N GLY A 57 -0.77 9.57 15.02
CA GLY A 57 -1.34 10.35 16.12
C GLY A 57 -2.51 11.25 15.69
N ARG A 58 -2.53 11.64 14.41
CA ARG A 58 -3.64 12.39 13.77
C ARG A 58 -3.86 11.86 12.36
N SER A 59 -4.89 11.04 12.22
CA SER A 59 -5.35 10.49 10.95
C SER A 59 -6.64 11.20 10.54
N PHE A 60 -6.67 11.76 9.33
CA PHE A 60 -7.81 12.49 8.80
C PHE A 60 -8.89 11.57 8.23
N ASP A 61 -8.46 10.54 7.51
CA ASP A 61 -9.32 9.52 6.91
C ASP A 61 -8.54 8.21 6.69
N ALA A 62 -9.25 7.18 6.23
CA ALA A 62 -8.66 5.89 5.90
C ALA A 62 -7.67 5.99 4.72
N LEU A 63 -7.97 6.81 3.70
CA LEU A 63 -7.09 6.97 2.54
C LEU A 63 -5.71 7.51 2.95
N GLN A 64 -5.65 8.45 3.90
CA GLN A 64 -4.38 8.93 4.44
C GLN A 64 -3.62 7.82 5.16
N ALA A 65 -4.29 7.03 6.01
CA ALA A 65 -3.64 5.95 6.74
C ALA A 65 -3.03 4.93 5.77
N GLU A 66 -3.78 4.56 4.73
CA GLU A 66 -3.35 3.66 3.65
C GLU A 66 -2.16 4.23 2.88
N ALA A 67 -2.23 5.52 2.51
CA ALA A 67 -1.13 6.19 1.82
C ALA A 67 0.13 6.25 2.70
N ILE A 68 0.00 6.48 4.00
CA ILE A 68 1.13 6.46 4.94
C ILE A 68 1.74 5.06 5.03
N ALA A 69 0.92 4.01 5.13
CA ALA A 69 1.38 2.62 5.14
C ALA A 69 2.16 2.27 3.87
N CYS A 70 1.60 2.63 2.71
CA CYS A 70 2.24 2.47 1.42
C CYS A 70 3.58 3.22 1.33
N TRP A 71 3.62 4.49 1.74
CA TRP A 71 4.82 5.30 1.70
C TRP A 71 5.95 4.70 2.54
N HIS A 72 5.63 4.23 3.76
CA HIS A 72 6.61 3.55 4.62
C HIS A 72 7.13 2.25 3.99
N GLY A 73 6.24 1.43 3.42
CA GLY A 73 6.63 0.17 2.78
C GLY A 73 7.52 0.37 1.56
N VAL A 74 7.17 1.32 0.69
CA VAL A 74 7.96 1.66 -0.51
C VAL A 74 9.31 2.26 -0.12
N SER A 75 9.33 3.19 0.84
CA SER A 75 10.58 3.80 1.33
C SER A 75 11.54 2.74 1.88
N MET A 76 11.01 1.79 2.65
CA MET A 76 11.82 0.68 3.18
C MET A 76 12.35 -0.24 2.07
N ALA A 77 11.54 -0.53 1.04
CA ALA A 77 12.02 -1.31 -0.11
C ALA A 77 13.18 -0.59 -0.84
N MET A 78 13.10 0.74 -0.98
CA MET A 78 14.19 1.54 -1.54
C MET A 78 15.44 1.53 -0.64
N GLU A 79 15.30 1.61 0.68
CA GLU A 79 16.41 1.49 1.63
C GLU A 79 17.12 0.13 1.56
N LEU A 80 16.38 -0.94 1.23
CA LEU A 80 16.94 -2.28 0.97
C LEU A 80 17.70 -2.37 -0.37
N GLY A 81 17.72 -1.29 -1.16
CA GLY A 81 18.45 -1.21 -2.43
C GLY A 81 17.77 -1.90 -3.61
N ILE A 82 16.50 -2.29 -3.47
CA ILE A 82 15.75 -2.99 -4.52
C ILE A 82 14.73 -2.05 -5.14
N GLY A 83 14.94 -1.69 -6.41
CA GLY A 83 14.06 -0.77 -7.14
C GLY A 83 12.87 -1.45 -7.82
N ASN A 84 12.86 -2.77 -7.94
CA ASN A 84 11.78 -3.52 -8.59
C ASN A 84 10.80 -4.05 -7.53
N ILE A 85 9.63 -3.44 -7.44
CA ILE A 85 8.65 -3.76 -6.39
C ILE A 85 7.26 -4.03 -6.98
N GLU A 86 6.54 -4.96 -6.35
CA GLU A 86 5.11 -5.19 -6.56
C GLU A 86 4.36 -4.69 -5.32
N LEU A 87 3.68 -3.54 -5.45
CA LEU A 87 2.91 -2.95 -4.38
C LEU A 87 1.49 -3.53 -4.33
N GLU A 88 1.10 -4.08 -3.18
CA GLU A 88 -0.23 -4.60 -2.90
C GLU A 88 -0.88 -3.82 -1.75
N THR A 89 -2.08 -3.30 -2.00
CA THR A 89 -2.97 -2.68 -1.00
C THR A 89 -4.40 -3.18 -1.26
N ASP A 90 -5.22 -3.27 -0.22
CA ASP A 90 -6.66 -3.56 -0.31
C ASP A 90 -7.51 -2.29 -0.51
N SER A 91 -6.91 -1.10 -0.37
CA SER A 91 -7.56 0.18 -0.60
C SER A 91 -7.77 0.49 -2.08
N LEU A 92 -9.03 0.40 -2.53
CA LEU A 92 -9.43 0.80 -3.88
C LEU A 92 -9.17 2.30 -4.11
N LEU A 93 -9.39 3.14 -3.10
CA LEU A 93 -9.18 4.59 -3.19
C LEU A 93 -7.69 4.92 -3.39
N LEU A 94 -6.80 4.21 -2.69
CA LEU A 94 -5.36 4.39 -2.87
C LEU A 94 -4.93 3.95 -4.28
N LYS A 95 -5.42 2.81 -4.77
CA LYS A 95 -5.15 2.36 -6.15
C LYS A 95 -5.58 3.40 -7.18
N GLN A 96 -6.76 3.99 -7.01
CA GLN A 96 -7.25 5.07 -7.87
C GLN A 96 -6.36 6.31 -7.76
N ALA A 97 -6.00 6.73 -6.55
CA ALA A 97 -5.14 7.90 -6.32
C ALA A 97 -3.73 7.74 -6.95
N LEU A 98 -3.19 6.51 -6.94
CA LEU A 98 -1.92 6.19 -7.60
C LEU A 98 -2.05 6.13 -9.13
N SER A 99 -3.20 5.72 -9.65
CA SER A 99 -3.40 5.54 -11.10
C SER A 99 -3.90 6.80 -11.82
N THR A 100 -4.59 7.71 -11.12
CA THR A 100 -5.24 8.89 -11.72
C THR A 100 -4.75 10.20 -11.10
N ASN A 101 -5.28 11.30 -11.61
CA ASN A 101 -5.02 12.66 -11.10
C ASN A 101 -6.20 13.21 -10.28
N ASP A 102 -7.21 12.40 -9.97
CA ASP A 102 -8.46 12.85 -9.34
C ASP A 102 -8.23 13.38 -7.92
N TYR A 103 -7.18 12.90 -7.27
CA TYR A 103 -6.80 13.27 -5.90
C TYR A 103 -5.81 14.44 -5.85
N ASN A 104 -5.54 15.12 -6.97
CA ASN A 104 -4.59 16.24 -7.04
C ASN A 104 -5.02 17.49 -6.26
N ARG A 105 -6.25 17.55 -5.74
CA ARG A 105 -6.73 18.62 -4.86
C ARG A 105 -7.04 18.14 -3.44
N SER A 106 -6.68 16.89 -3.11
CA SER A 106 -6.90 16.31 -1.77
C SER A 106 -5.76 16.65 -0.81
N LEU A 107 -6.02 16.53 0.50
CA LEU A 107 -5.01 16.68 1.55
C LEU A 107 -3.90 15.62 1.47
N VAL A 108 -4.20 14.46 0.89
CA VAL A 108 -3.29 13.30 0.76
C VAL A 108 -2.36 13.40 -0.44
N ARG A 109 -2.59 14.36 -1.36
CA ARG A 109 -1.80 14.54 -2.60
C ARG A 109 -0.28 14.50 -2.39
N GLY A 110 0.23 15.16 -1.34
CA GLY A 110 1.67 15.21 -1.08
C GLY A 110 2.28 13.82 -0.99
N ILE A 111 1.70 12.96 -0.17
CA ILE A 111 2.15 11.57 0.03
C ILE A 111 1.97 10.76 -1.26
N ILE A 112 0.87 10.94 -1.98
CA ILE A 112 0.62 10.23 -3.25
C ILE A 112 1.68 10.57 -4.30
N ILE A 113 2.08 11.84 -4.40
CA ILE A 113 3.14 12.24 -5.34
C ILE A 113 4.49 11.65 -4.94
N GLU A 114 4.80 11.62 -3.64
CA GLU A 114 6.04 10.98 -3.17
C GLU A 114 6.06 9.49 -3.51
N ILE A 115 4.96 8.78 -3.26
CA ILE A 115 4.84 7.36 -3.65
C ILE A 115 5.04 7.21 -5.16
N LYS A 116 4.35 8.00 -5.99
CA LYS A 116 4.51 7.97 -7.45
C LYS A 116 5.95 8.25 -7.92
N ASN A 117 6.69 9.11 -7.21
CA ASN A 117 8.07 9.42 -7.55
C ASN A 117 9.04 8.28 -7.15
N MET A 118 8.71 7.53 -6.10
CA MET A 118 9.49 6.39 -5.64
C MET A 118 9.27 5.16 -6.52
N ILE A 119 8.02 4.92 -6.92
CA ILE A 119 7.65 3.83 -7.82
C ILE A 119 7.77 4.36 -9.25
N ARG A 120 8.92 4.16 -9.89
CA ARG A 120 9.08 4.56 -11.30
C ARG A 120 8.03 3.85 -12.16
N TYR A 121 7.13 4.63 -12.74
CA TYR A 121 6.28 4.22 -13.86
C TYR A 121 7.02 4.39 -15.19
#